data_AF-A0AA42YXJ6-F1
#
_entry.id   AF-A0AA42YXJ6-F1
#
_cell.length_a   1.000
_cell.length_b   1.000
_cell.length_c   1.000
_cell.angle_alpha   90.00
_cell.angle_beta   90.00
_cell.angle_gamma   90.00
#
_symmetry.space_group_name_H-M   'P 1'
#
loop_
_entity.id
_entity.type
_entity.pdbx_description
1 polymer ?
#
loop_
_entity_poly.entity_id
_entity_poly.type
_entity_poly.pdbx_seq_one_letter_code
_entity_poly.pdbx_strand_id
1 'polypeptide(L)'
;MSDRFDVLRSWIRAAADRAVGRASESRLATATKQILERLTQQLWRLSDDALTTAAAHAEGVDSAMVACRRGRIFVDASLTSGREVQFSLAPLSVRFAPRGAKEISFDVEPPGAFDHSIVGALAASIAKATWPMIFSVDTQEIGSAIVERESAERVRVDLRTVPAVRRFASRGTAAMIFDVLELESIRVEPGALALKLKLPQLAP
;
A
#
# COMPACT_ATOMS: atom_id res chain seq x y z
N MET A 1 -18.98 8.93 -45.72
CA MET A 1 -18.01 8.16 -44.87
C MET A 1 -18.42 8.22 -43.39
N SER A 2 -19.68 7.98 -43.06
CA SER A 2 -20.23 8.10 -41.68
C SER A 2 -20.75 6.78 -41.11
N ASP A 3 -21.11 5.79 -41.94
CA ASP A 3 -21.77 4.58 -41.46
C ASP A 3 -20.89 3.63 -40.63
N ARG A 4 -19.56 3.62 -40.85
CA ARG A 4 -18.66 2.72 -40.11
C ARG A 4 -18.42 3.16 -38.66
N PHE A 5 -18.53 4.46 -38.37
CA PHE A 5 -18.38 4.99 -37.01
C PHE A 5 -19.66 4.85 -36.18
N ASP A 6 -20.83 4.94 -36.81
CA ASP A 6 -22.11 4.77 -36.11
C ASP A 6 -22.41 3.31 -35.74
N VAL A 7 -21.95 2.35 -36.54
CA VAL A 7 -22.00 0.92 -36.17
C VAL A 7 -21.09 0.63 -34.97
N LEU A 8 -19.89 1.22 -34.90
CA LEU A 8 -18.99 1.03 -33.75
C LEU A 8 -19.58 1.62 -32.46
N ARG A 9 -20.25 2.77 -32.57
CA ARG A 9 -20.88 3.47 -31.44
C ARG A 9 -22.11 2.74 -30.92
N SER A 10 -22.89 2.09 -31.79
CA SER A 10 -24.06 1.30 -31.39
C SER A 10 -23.66 -0.02 -30.71
N TRP A 11 -22.51 -0.61 -31.07
CA TRP A 11 -21.98 -1.80 -30.40
C TRP A 11 -21.42 -1.50 -29.01
N ILE A 12 -20.79 -0.33 -28.82
CA ILE A 12 -20.36 0.12 -27.49
C ILE A 12 -21.56 0.37 -26.57
N ARG A 13 -22.68 0.89 -27.12
CA ARG A 13 -23.92 1.11 -26.36
C ARG A 13 -24.66 -0.21 -26.07
N ALA A 14 -24.70 -1.13 -27.02
CA ALA A 14 -25.30 -2.45 -26.82
C ALA A 14 -24.47 -3.37 -25.90
N ALA A 15 -23.15 -3.18 -25.82
CA ALA A 15 -22.29 -3.84 -24.84
C ALA A 15 -22.44 -3.22 -23.43
N ALA A 16 -22.62 -1.90 -23.35
CA ALA A 16 -22.95 -1.22 -22.09
C ALA A 16 -24.32 -1.66 -21.54
N ASP A 17 -25.35 -1.76 -22.39
CA ASP A 17 -26.70 -2.17 -21.96
C ASP A 17 -26.81 -3.68 -21.68
N ARG A 18 -26.00 -4.54 -22.33
CA ARG A 18 -25.98 -5.99 -22.02
C ARG A 18 -25.11 -6.39 -20.84
N ALA A 19 -24.20 -5.53 -20.37
CA ALA A 19 -23.46 -5.75 -19.12
C ALA A 19 -24.25 -5.32 -17.87
N VAL A 20 -25.25 -4.44 -18.04
CA VAL A 20 -26.12 -3.94 -16.95
C VAL A 20 -27.30 -4.88 -16.66
N GLY A 21 -27.64 -5.80 -17.57
CA GLY A 21 -28.86 -6.63 -17.46
C GLY A 21 -28.76 -8.02 -16.81
N ARG A 22 -27.58 -8.53 -16.41
CA ARG A 22 -27.45 -9.91 -15.86
C ARG A 22 -26.34 -10.11 -14.82
N ALA A 23 -26.17 -9.16 -13.89
CA ALA A 23 -25.48 -9.46 -12.64
C ALA A 23 -26.53 -9.50 -11.52
N SER A 24 -26.82 -10.71 -11.05
CA SER A 24 -27.68 -11.01 -9.91
C SER A 24 -27.50 -10.02 -8.76
N GLU A 25 -28.52 -9.20 -8.55
CA GLU A 25 -28.60 -8.18 -7.52
C GLU A 25 -28.77 -8.77 -6.11
N SER A 26 -28.27 -7.97 -5.15
CA SER A 26 -28.64 -7.86 -3.73
C SER A 26 -27.86 -8.60 -2.64
N ARG A 27 -27.27 -9.80 -2.84
CA ARG A 27 -26.55 -10.48 -1.73
C ARG A 27 -25.03 -10.36 -1.77
N LEU A 28 -24.41 -10.61 -2.92
CA LEU A 28 -22.94 -10.55 -3.05
C LEU A 28 -22.40 -9.13 -2.97
N ALA A 29 -23.07 -8.16 -3.62
CA ALA A 29 -22.68 -6.75 -3.53
C ALA A 29 -22.78 -6.21 -2.08
N THR A 30 -23.84 -6.61 -1.36
CA THR A 30 -24.05 -6.23 0.03
C THR A 30 -23.04 -6.89 0.97
N ALA A 31 -22.72 -8.17 0.75
CA ALA A 31 -21.69 -8.88 1.52
C ALA A 31 -20.29 -8.26 1.32
N THR A 32 -19.91 -7.94 0.08
CA THR A 32 -18.64 -7.26 -0.22
C THR A 32 -18.60 -5.87 0.42
N LYS A 33 -19.69 -5.12 0.36
CA LYS A 33 -19.80 -3.79 1.01
C LYS A 33 -19.65 -3.90 2.53
N GLN A 34 -20.30 -4.86 3.17
CA GLN A 34 -20.20 -5.09 4.61
C GLN A 34 -18.80 -5.52 5.05
N ILE A 35 -18.12 -6.37 4.27
CA ILE A 35 -16.72 -6.73 4.54
C ILE A 35 -15.86 -5.48 4.47
N LEU A 36 -16.02 -4.68 3.42
CA LEU A 36 -15.23 -3.49 3.21
C LEU A 36 -15.46 -2.41 4.28
N GLU A 37 -16.71 -2.20 4.69
CA GLU A 37 -17.07 -1.33 5.81
C GLU A 37 -16.45 -1.82 7.12
N ARG A 38 -16.37 -3.13 7.35
CA ARG A 38 -15.66 -3.67 8.52
C ARG A 38 -14.15 -3.39 8.45
N LEU A 39 -13.54 -3.52 7.27
CA LEU A 39 -12.11 -3.22 7.10
C LEU A 39 -11.83 -1.73 7.38
N THR A 40 -12.73 -0.81 7.03
CA THR A 40 -12.51 0.64 7.27
C THR A 40 -12.84 1.07 8.69
N GLN A 41 -13.71 0.34 9.38
CA GLN A 41 -14.01 0.53 10.81
C GLN A 41 -12.92 -0.04 11.73
N GLN A 42 -12.10 -0.98 11.24
CA GLN A 42 -10.98 -1.53 12.00
C GLN A 42 -9.75 -0.63 11.94
N LEU A 43 -9.15 -0.39 13.11
CA LEU A 43 -7.79 0.13 13.19
C LEU A 43 -6.82 -1.02 12.94
N TRP A 44 -6.19 -1.00 11.76
CA TRP A 44 -5.21 -2.01 11.40
C TRP A 44 -3.92 -1.74 12.15
N ARG A 45 -3.32 -2.80 12.70
CA ARG A 45 -2.07 -2.70 13.44
C ARG A 45 -1.03 -3.59 12.80
N LEU A 46 0.10 -3.00 12.41
CA LEU A 46 1.32 -3.72 12.09
C LEU A 46 2.18 -3.74 13.36
N SER A 47 2.34 -4.91 13.98
CA SER A 47 3.16 -5.05 15.19
C SER A 47 4.63 -4.82 14.91
N ASP A 48 5.39 -4.52 15.97
CA ASP A 48 6.85 -4.48 15.94
C ASP A 48 7.45 -5.77 15.35
N ASP A 49 6.90 -6.94 15.70
CA ASP A 49 7.35 -8.23 15.14
C ASP A 49 7.13 -8.33 13.63
N ALA A 50 5.98 -7.85 13.13
CA ALA A 50 5.67 -7.89 11.70
C ALA A 50 6.57 -6.92 10.92
N LEU A 51 6.84 -5.75 11.48
CA LEU A 51 7.76 -4.77 10.88
C LEU A 51 9.21 -5.24 10.94
N THR A 52 9.62 -5.86 12.05
CA THR A 52 10.93 -6.49 12.24
C THR A 52 11.13 -7.59 11.21
N THR A 53 10.15 -8.48 11.06
CA THR A 53 10.18 -9.54 10.05
C THR A 53 10.33 -8.94 8.65
N ALA A 54 9.57 -7.89 8.32
CA ALA A 54 9.68 -7.25 7.01
C ALA A 54 11.08 -6.63 6.78
N ALA A 55 11.63 -5.92 7.78
CA ALA A 55 12.96 -5.32 7.68
C ALA A 55 14.07 -6.38 7.58
N ALA A 56 13.97 -7.48 8.32
CA ALA A 56 14.96 -8.56 8.30
C ALA A 56 15.00 -9.31 6.95
N HIS A 57 13.93 -9.28 6.17
CA HIS A 57 13.89 -9.85 4.81
C HIS A 57 14.20 -8.83 3.72
N ALA A 58 14.62 -7.62 4.07
CA ALA A 58 15.05 -6.64 3.09
C ALA A 58 16.39 -7.05 2.45
N GLU A 59 16.58 -6.67 1.19
CA GLU A 59 17.80 -7.00 0.45
C GLU A 59 19.04 -6.43 1.13
N GLY A 60 20.05 -7.27 1.37
CA GLY A 60 21.32 -6.89 1.98
C GLY A 60 21.29 -6.75 3.51
N VAL A 61 20.18 -7.15 4.16
CA VAL A 61 20.06 -7.18 5.63
C VAL A 61 20.42 -8.57 6.14
N ASP A 62 21.27 -8.64 7.17
CA ASP A 62 21.60 -9.86 7.90
C ASP A 62 20.66 -10.03 9.12
N SER A 63 20.46 -8.95 9.88
CA SER A 63 19.47 -8.90 10.95
C SER A 63 18.91 -7.49 11.10
N ALA A 64 17.67 -7.39 11.58
CA ALA A 64 17.04 -6.12 11.89
C ALA A 64 16.11 -6.25 13.10
N MET A 65 15.90 -5.14 13.78
CA MET A 65 14.92 -4.95 14.83
C MET A 65 14.16 -3.65 14.57
N VAL A 66 12.84 -3.70 14.66
CA VAL A 66 11.97 -2.53 14.50
C VAL A 66 11.10 -2.35 15.73
N ALA A 67 11.05 -1.12 16.25
CA ALA A 67 10.25 -0.79 17.42
C ALA A 67 9.43 0.49 17.22
N CYS A 68 8.13 0.42 17.41
CA CYS A 68 7.21 1.55 17.36
C CYS A 68 7.04 2.16 18.75
N ARG A 69 7.54 3.38 18.94
CA ARG A 69 7.39 4.11 20.21
C ARG A 69 7.57 5.61 20.01
N ARG A 70 7.03 6.42 20.92
CA ARG A 70 7.25 7.88 20.94
C ARG A 70 6.98 8.58 19.59
N GLY A 71 5.97 8.11 18.84
CA GLY A 71 5.62 8.69 17.54
C GLY A 71 6.55 8.30 16.38
N ARG A 72 7.54 7.43 16.58
CA ARG A 72 8.51 7.03 15.55
C ARG A 72 8.69 5.51 15.45
N ILE A 73 9.04 5.07 14.25
CA ILE A 73 9.47 3.70 13.95
C ILE A 73 10.99 3.70 14.07
N PHE A 74 11.54 3.07 15.10
CA PHE A 74 12.99 2.91 15.28
C PHE A 74 13.44 1.66 14.56
N VAL A 75 14.54 1.77 13.82
CA VAL A 75 15.16 0.69 13.06
C VAL A 75 16.60 0.56 13.50
N ASP A 76 16.99 -0.65 13.84
CA ASP A 76 18.36 -1.06 14.09
C ASP A 76 18.63 -2.29 13.21
N ALA A 77 19.68 -2.27 12.39
CA ALA A 77 19.97 -3.38 11.50
C ALA A 77 21.46 -3.54 11.22
N SER A 78 21.87 -4.81 11.10
CA SER A 78 23.18 -5.21 10.59
C SER A 78 23.01 -5.66 9.15
N LEU A 79 23.84 -5.12 8.26
CA LEU A 79 23.83 -5.45 6.85
C LEU A 79 24.84 -6.56 6.55
N THR A 80 24.64 -7.28 5.45
CA THR A 80 25.54 -8.35 4.99
C THR A 80 26.95 -7.85 4.67
N SER A 81 27.12 -6.55 4.47
CA SER A 81 28.41 -5.88 4.33
C SER A 81 29.19 -5.72 5.63
N GLY A 82 28.60 -6.07 6.78
CA GLY A 82 29.14 -5.82 8.12
C GLY A 82 28.88 -4.39 8.63
N ARG A 83 28.19 -3.53 7.85
CA ARG A 83 27.78 -2.20 8.28
C ARG A 83 26.55 -2.28 9.18
N GLU A 84 26.52 -1.49 10.24
CA GLU A 84 25.33 -1.27 11.05
C GLU A 84 24.64 0.04 10.66
N VAL A 85 23.31 0.03 10.65
CA VAL A 85 22.48 1.20 10.40
C VAL A 85 21.47 1.36 11.52
N GLN A 86 21.36 2.59 12.04
CA GLN A 86 20.38 2.94 13.06
C GLN A 86 19.73 4.26 12.67
N PHE A 87 18.40 4.24 12.56
CA PHE A 87 17.62 5.42 12.20
C PHE A 87 16.18 5.30 12.71
N SER A 88 15.42 6.37 12.56
CA SER A 88 14.01 6.38 12.89
C SER A 88 13.17 7.13 11.86
N LEU A 89 11.95 6.66 11.65
CA LEU A 89 10.99 7.22 10.72
C LEU A 89 9.79 7.79 11.47
N ALA A 90 9.43 9.03 11.21
CA ALA A 90 8.18 9.62 11.67
C ALA A 90 7.22 9.77 10.48
N PRO A 91 6.04 9.13 10.48
CA PRO A 91 5.05 9.32 9.41
C PRO A 91 4.63 10.78 9.34
N LEU A 92 4.75 11.38 8.16
CA LEU A 92 4.44 12.80 7.94
C LEU A 92 3.13 12.98 7.19
N SER A 93 2.99 12.32 6.04
CA SER A 93 1.80 12.47 5.21
C SER A 93 1.50 11.24 4.39
N VAL A 94 0.23 11.07 4.05
CA VAL A 94 -0.28 10.01 3.18
C VAL A 94 -1.02 10.68 2.03
N ARG A 95 -0.67 10.32 0.79
CA ARG A 95 -1.28 10.86 -0.43
C ARG A 95 -1.89 9.73 -1.23
N PHE A 96 -3.20 9.57 -1.09
CA PHE A 96 -3.99 8.57 -1.79
C PHE A 96 -5.04 9.27 -2.64
N ALA A 97 -4.87 9.22 -3.95
CA ALA A 97 -5.82 9.76 -4.92
C ALA A 97 -6.34 8.62 -5.82
N PRO A 98 -7.62 8.64 -6.22
CA PRO A 98 -8.16 7.67 -7.17
C PRO A 98 -7.32 7.67 -8.46
N ARG A 99 -6.86 6.49 -8.90
CA ARG A 99 -5.94 6.33 -10.05
C ARG A 99 -4.62 7.12 -9.98
N GLY A 100 -4.36 7.80 -8.86
CA GLY A 100 -3.26 8.73 -8.68
C GLY A 100 -2.20 8.18 -7.73
N ALA A 101 -1.59 9.10 -6.98
CA ALA A 101 -0.59 8.78 -5.98
C ALA A 101 -1.14 7.81 -4.93
N LYS A 102 -0.29 6.89 -4.48
CA LYS A 102 -0.49 6.04 -3.30
C LYS A 102 0.81 6.07 -2.50
N GLU A 103 1.11 7.24 -1.97
CA GLU A 103 2.43 7.60 -1.45
C GLU A 103 2.39 7.89 0.04
N ILE A 104 3.50 7.63 0.71
CA ILE A 104 3.71 7.99 2.12
C ILE A 104 5.04 8.73 2.23
N SER A 105 5.06 9.81 2.99
CA SER A 105 6.30 10.51 3.34
C SER A 105 6.64 10.28 4.81
N PHE A 106 7.93 10.09 5.09
CA PHE A 106 8.47 9.96 6.43
C PHE A 106 9.59 10.99 6.64
N ASP A 107 9.61 11.60 7.82
CA ASP A 107 10.81 12.29 8.30
C ASP A 107 11.79 11.26 8.87
N VAL A 108 13.08 11.46 8.60
CA VAL A 108 14.18 10.55 8.93
C VAL A 108 15.11 11.19 9.94
N GLU A 109 15.49 10.44 10.98
CA GLU A 109 16.48 10.87 11.95
C GLU A 109 17.45 9.72 12.30
N PRO A 110 18.78 9.92 12.24
CA PRO A 110 19.45 11.15 11.81
C PRO A 110 19.32 11.41 10.30
N PRO A 111 19.53 12.65 9.83
CA PRO A 111 19.37 12.99 8.41
C PRO A 111 20.23 12.10 7.51
N GLY A 112 19.59 11.42 6.58
CA GLY A 112 20.20 10.61 5.54
C GLY A 112 20.70 9.23 5.96
N ALA A 113 20.52 8.83 7.21
CA ALA A 113 20.99 7.56 7.76
C ALA A 113 20.11 6.33 7.41
N PHE A 114 19.02 6.53 6.66
CA PHE A 114 18.14 5.44 6.27
C PHE A 114 18.74 4.54 5.20
N ASP A 115 18.35 3.26 5.24
CA ASP A 115 18.62 2.29 4.18
C ASP A 115 17.38 2.12 3.27
N HIS A 116 17.58 2.16 1.95
CA HIS A 116 16.47 2.13 0.99
C HIS A 116 15.77 0.76 0.97
N SER A 117 16.53 -0.33 1.12
CA SER A 117 15.98 -1.69 1.12
C SER A 117 15.06 -1.87 2.31
N ILE A 118 15.48 -1.43 3.50
CA ILE A 118 14.67 -1.53 4.72
C ILE A 118 13.42 -0.67 4.63
N VAL A 119 13.54 0.61 4.27
CA VAL A 119 12.39 1.52 4.15
C VAL A 119 11.38 0.98 3.13
N GLY A 120 11.85 0.44 2.01
CA GLY A 120 10.98 -0.12 0.99
C GLY A 120 10.31 -1.43 1.41
N ALA A 121 10.96 -2.26 2.22
CA ALA A 121 10.36 -3.47 2.80
C ALA A 121 9.26 -3.12 3.84
N LEU A 122 9.50 -2.11 4.69
CA LEU A 122 8.48 -1.59 5.60
C LEU A 122 7.27 -1.05 4.83
N ALA A 123 7.51 -0.28 3.77
CA ALA A 123 6.45 0.22 2.89
C ALA A 123 5.66 -0.92 2.21
N ALA A 124 6.34 -2.00 1.83
CA ALA A 124 5.68 -3.19 1.28
C ALA A 124 4.77 -3.88 2.31
N SER A 125 5.18 -3.92 3.59
CA SER A 125 4.34 -4.40 4.70
C SER A 125 3.09 -3.53 4.91
N ILE A 126 3.24 -2.20 4.81
CA ILE A 126 2.11 -1.25 4.84
C ILE A 126 1.17 -1.49 3.64
N ALA A 127 1.70 -1.71 2.44
CA ALA A 127 0.89 -2.05 1.27
C ALA A 127 0.12 -3.36 1.46
N LYS A 128 0.76 -4.38 2.06
CA LYS A 128 0.11 -5.66 2.41
C LYS A 128 -1.04 -5.50 3.39
N ALA A 129 -0.85 -4.68 4.42
CA ALA A 129 -1.91 -4.38 5.38
C ALA A 129 -3.05 -3.55 4.77
N THR A 130 -2.73 -2.67 3.81
CA THR A 130 -3.71 -1.81 3.14
C THR A 130 -4.57 -2.59 2.14
N TRP A 131 -3.97 -3.52 1.39
CA TRP A 131 -4.65 -4.29 0.36
C TRP A 131 -4.39 -5.80 0.48
N PRO A 132 -4.81 -6.45 1.58
CA PRO A 132 -4.48 -7.85 1.85
C PRO A 132 -4.96 -8.80 0.74
N MET A 133 -6.04 -8.48 0.04
CA MET A 133 -6.59 -9.27 -1.07
C MET A 133 -5.67 -9.37 -2.30
N ILE A 134 -4.64 -8.53 -2.39
CA ILE A 134 -3.68 -8.50 -3.51
C ILE A 134 -2.52 -9.47 -3.28
N PHE A 135 -2.25 -9.79 -2.02
CA PHE A 135 -1.11 -10.61 -1.63
C PHE A 135 -1.58 -12.04 -1.44
N SER A 136 -0.92 -12.99 -2.13
CA SER A 136 -1.17 -14.40 -1.87
C SER A 136 -0.76 -14.74 -0.43
N VAL A 137 -1.56 -15.58 0.22
CA VAL A 137 -1.38 -15.98 1.63
C VAL A 137 0.02 -16.59 1.86
N ASP A 138 0.56 -17.28 0.86
CA ASP A 138 1.81 -18.03 0.95
C ASP A 138 3.07 -17.25 0.51
N THR A 139 2.94 -15.99 0.07
CA THR A 139 4.11 -15.23 -0.40
C THR A 139 4.80 -14.54 0.77
N GLN A 140 5.92 -15.11 1.22
CA GLN A 140 6.85 -14.46 2.15
C GLN A 140 7.57 -13.26 1.51
N GLU A 141 7.85 -13.33 0.20
CA GLU A 141 8.50 -12.24 -0.55
C GLU A 141 7.48 -11.22 -1.08
N ILE A 142 7.15 -10.25 -0.22
CA ILE A 142 6.34 -9.08 -0.60
C ILE A 142 7.10 -8.20 -1.62
N GLY A 143 8.43 -8.25 -1.58
CA GLY A 143 9.34 -7.36 -2.28
C GLY A 143 9.48 -6.02 -1.55
N SER A 144 10.02 -5.02 -2.25
CA SER A 144 10.28 -3.69 -1.70
C SER A 144 9.59 -2.61 -2.54
N ALA A 145 9.10 -1.55 -1.90
CA ALA A 145 8.67 -0.35 -2.60
C ALA A 145 9.87 0.48 -3.05
N ILE A 146 9.71 1.25 -4.13
CA ILE A 146 10.66 2.29 -4.52
C ILE A 146 10.63 3.38 -3.46
N VAL A 147 11.83 3.73 -3.01
CA VAL A 147 12.10 4.73 -1.99
C VAL A 147 12.81 5.90 -2.65
N GLU A 148 12.22 7.08 -2.56
CA GLU A 148 12.78 8.31 -3.11
C GLU A 148 13.20 9.25 -1.98
N ARG A 149 14.44 9.72 -2.07
CA ARG A 149 14.97 10.74 -1.16
C ARG A 149 14.46 12.11 -1.60
N GLU A 150 13.54 12.71 -0.84
CA GLU A 150 13.10 14.10 -1.07
C GLU A 150 14.15 15.09 -0.54
N SER A 151 14.74 14.79 0.62
CA SER A 151 15.84 15.56 1.21
C SER A 151 16.69 14.64 2.12
N ALA A 152 17.69 15.18 2.82
CA ALA A 152 18.41 14.41 3.83
C ALA A 152 17.47 13.94 4.96
N GLU A 153 16.51 14.78 5.36
CA GLU A 153 15.61 14.55 6.49
C GLU A 153 14.29 13.88 6.08
N ARG A 154 14.07 13.64 4.78
CA ARG A 154 12.77 13.19 4.30
C ARG A 154 12.87 12.19 3.17
N VAL A 155 12.05 11.16 3.28
CA VAL A 155 11.91 10.11 2.29
C VAL A 155 10.45 9.93 1.91
N ARG A 156 10.20 9.63 0.64
CA ARG A 156 8.90 9.30 0.08
C ARG A 156 8.91 7.89 -0.46
N VAL A 157 7.84 7.14 -0.23
CA VAL A 157 7.66 5.80 -0.79
C VAL A 157 6.39 5.76 -1.63
N ASP A 158 6.47 5.14 -2.81
CA ASP A 158 5.30 4.89 -3.67
C ASP A 158 4.88 3.43 -3.55
N LEU A 159 3.74 3.17 -2.90
CA LEU A 159 3.26 1.82 -2.67
C LEU A 159 2.86 1.09 -3.96
N ARG A 160 2.61 1.81 -5.05
CA ARG A 160 2.27 1.20 -6.36
C ARG A 160 3.43 0.41 -6.94
N THR A 161 4.64 0.75 -6.50
CA THR A 161 5.87 0.18 -7.03
C THR A 161 6.22 -1.17 -6.40
N VAL A 162 5.57 -1.53 -5.28
CA VAL A 162 5.68 -2.84 -4.65
C VAL A 162 5.36 -3.92 -5.70
N PRO A 163 6.21 -4.95 -5.89
CA PRO A 163 6.06 -5.89 -7.00
C PRO A 163 4.70 -6.58 -7.08
N ALA A 164 4.10 -6.96 -5.96
CA ALA A 164 2.77 -7.58 -5.94
C ALA A 164 1.67 -6.59 -6.36
N VAL A 165 1.74 -5.36 -5.87
CA VAL A 165 0.85 -4.25 -6.23
C VAL A 165 0.96 -3.94 -7.73
N ARG A 166 2.17 -3.76 -8.24
CA ARG A 166 2.42 -3.48 -9.66
C ARG A 166 1.91 -4.59 -10.57
N ARG A 167 2.14 -5.86 -10.20
CA ARG A 167 1.64 -7.04 -10.93
C ARG A 167 0.11 -7.13 -10.94
N PHE A 168 -0.53 -6.71 -9.86
CA PHE A 168 -1.99 -6.70 -9.79
C PHE A 168 -2.57 -5.54 -10.60
N ALA A 169 -1.93 -4.36 -10.56
CA ALA A 169 -2.34 -3.19 -11.35
C ALA A 169 -2.27 -3.41 -12.85
N SER A 170 -1.35 -4.25 -13.34
CA SER A 170 -1.26 -4.56 -14.76
C SER A 170 -2.36 -5.51 -15.26
N ARG A 171 -3.17 -6.12 -14.38
CA ARG A 171 -4.26 -7.06 -14.74
C ARG A 171 -5.60 -6.38 -15.06
N GLY A 172 -5.58 -5.33 -15.88
CA GLY A 172 -6.79 -4.71 -16.45
C GLY A 172 -7.80 -4.23 -15.39
N THR A 173 -9.03 -4.76 -15.42
CA THR A 173 -10.17 -4.39 -14.55
C THR A 173 -9.87 -4.46 -13.05
N ALA A 174 -8.81 -5.17 -12.64
CA ALA A 174 -8.30 -5.22 -11.27
C ALA A 174 -7.83 -3.86 -10.74
N ALA A 175 -7.45 -2.91 -11.61
CA ALA A 175 -7.01 -1.58 -11.19
C ALA A 175 -8.05 -0.83 -10.35
N MET A 176 -9.35 -1.10 -10.55
CA MET A 176 -10.42 -0.48 -9.76
C MET A 176 -10.35 -0.87 -8.28
N ILE A 177 -9.79 -2.03 -7.94
CA ILE A 177 -9.70 -2.52 -6.56
C ILE A 177 -8.71 -1.70 -5.72
N PHE A 178 -7.70 -1.06 -6.34
CA PHE A 178 -6.81 -0.13 -5.62
C PHE A 178 -7.49 1.12 -5.10
N ASP A 179 -8.52 1.54 -5.81
CA ASP A 179 -9.25 2.73 -5.44
C ASP A 179 -10.32 2.41 -4.38
N VAL A 180 -10.60 1.13 -4.10
CA VAL A 180 -11.65 0.71 -3.15
C VAL A 180 -11.21 0.90 -1.68
N LEU A 181 -9.93 0.79 -1.37
CA LEU A 181 -9.38 1.05 -0.03
C LEU A 181 -8.26 2.08 -0.12
N GLU A 182 -8.43 3.18 0.59
CA GLU A 182 -7.45 4.24 0.72
C GLU A 182 -6.88 4.25 2.14
N LEU A 183 -5.56 4.41 2.24
CA LEU A 183 -4.92 4.73 3.51
C LEU A 183 -5.21 6.20 3.83
N GLU A 184 -5.95 6.44 4.90
CA GLU A 184 -6.30 7.79 5.34
C GLU A 184 -5.16 8.40 6.17
N SER A 185 -4.62 7.63 7.10
CA SER A 185 -3.57 8.08 7.99
C SER A 185 -2.77 6.92 8.55
N ILE A 186 -1.52 7.22 8.94
CA ILE A 186 -0.63 6.32 9.65
C ILE A 186 -0.25 6.99 10.96
N ARG A 187 -0.27 6.25 12.07
CA ARG A 187 0.18 6.72 13.36
C ARG A 187 1.04 5.67 14.03
N VAL A 188 2.13 6.10 14.65
CA VAL A 188 2.94 5.21 15.47
C VAL A 188 2.33 5.17 16.87
N GLU A 189 2.00 3.98 17.32
CA GLU A 189 1.56 3.69 18.68
C GLU A 189 2.60 2.80 19.38
N PRO A 190 2.59 2.69 20.72
CA PRO A 190 3.45 1.74 21.42
C PRO A 190 3.24 0.31 20.89
N GLY A 191 4.31 -0.28 20.35
CA GLY A 191 4.34 -1.66 19.86
C GLY A 191 3.70 -1.90 18.50
N ALA A 192 3.18 -0.87 17.82
CA ALA A 192 2.61 -1.03 16.49
C ALA A 192 2.55 0.25 15.66
N LEU A 193 2.54 0.07 14.34
CA LEU A 193 2.12 1.07 13.38
C LEU A 193 0.61 0.92 13.11
N ALA A 194 -0.16 1.90 13.55
CA ALA A 194 -1.60 1.95 13.33
C ALA A 194 -1.94 2.57 11.98
N LEU A 195 -2.75 1.88 11.18
CA LEU A 195 -3.21 2.31 9.88
C LEU A 195 -4.73 2.52 9.93
N LYS A 196 -5.17 3.69 9.46
CA LYS A 196 -6.59 4.00 9.29
C LYS A 196 -6.93 3.92 7.82
N LEU A 197 -7.86 3.05 7.46
CA LEU A 197 -8.34 2.88 6.09
C LEU A 197 -9.69 3.57 5.91
N LYS A 198 -9.95 4.07 4.71
CA LYS A 198 -11.25 4.63 4.33
C LYS A 198 -11.66 4.14 2.94
N LEU A 199 -12.94 4.29 2.65
CA LEU A 199 -13.46 4.15 1.29
C LEU A 199 -13.16 5.42 0.48
N PRO A 200 -12.93 5.30 -0.83
CA PRO A 200 -12.84 6.47 -1.70
C PRO A 200 -14.16 7.25 -1.61
N GLN A 201 -14.07 8.58 -1.62
CA GLN A 201 -15.25 9.39 -1.88
C GLN A 201 -15.60 9.21 -3.36
N LEU A 202 -16.69 8.49 -3.64
CA LEU A 202 -17.28 8.50 -4.96
C LEU A 202 -17.74 9.94 -5.23
N ALA A 203 -17.15 10.60 -6.22
CA ALA A 203 -17.60 11.92 -6.64
C ALA A 203 -19.11 11.87 -6.96
N PRO A 204 -19.90 12.87 -6.52
CA PRO A 204 -21.31 12.94 -6.83
C PRO A 204 -21.59 13.08 -8.34
#